data_AF-A0A1V0RCK0-F1
#
_entry.id   AF-A0A1V0RCK0-F1
#
_cell.length_a   1.000
_cell.length_b   1.000
_cell.length_c   1.000
_cell.angle_alpha   90.00
_cell.angle_beta   90.00
_cell.angle_gamma   90.00
#
_symmetry.space_group_name_H-M   'P 1'
#
loop_
_entity.id
_entity.type
_entity.pdbx_description
1 polymer ?
#
loop_
_entity_poly.entity_id
_entity_poly.type
_entity_poly.pdbx_seq_one_letter_code
_entity_poly.pdbx_strand_id
1 'polypeptide(L)' 'MVDFSVDLTSQEVLRRAQVMAALGPDWDPVEVLLGEEAAYDLLYSGLDADQQRIYDDLVAAGVLPARGDGRAAA' A
#
# COMPACT_ATOMS: atom_id res chain seq x y z
N MET A 1 -30.06 -6.66 -31.05
CA MET A 1 -29.23 -7.20 -29.95
C MET A 1 -29.53 -6.35 -28.73
N VAL A 2 -29.85 -6.95 -27.58
CA VAL A 2 -30.13 -6.21 -26.34
C VAL A 2 -28.83 -6.11 -25.56
N ASP A 3 -28.56 -4.93 -24.99
CA ASP A 3 -27.38 -4.70 -24.16
C ASP A 3 -27.43 -5.53 -22.87
N PHE A 4 -26.30 -6.12 -22.50
CA PHE A 4 -26.17 -6.91 -21.27
C PHE A 4 -25.37 -6.12 -20.24
N SER A 5 -26.03 -5.73 -19.16
CA SER A 5 -25.43 -5.01 -18.04
C SER A 5 -25.79 -5.68 -16.71
N VAL A 6 -24.82 -5.74 -15.80
CA VAL A 6 -24.97 -6.30 -14.45
C VAL A 6 -24.59 -5.22 -13.44
N ASP A 7 -25.52 -4.86 -12.57
CA ASP A 7 -25.24 -4.00 -11.41
C ASP A 7 -24.67 -4.83 -10.27
N LEU A 8 -23.47 -4.47 -9.81
CA LEU A 8 -22.75 -5.12 -8.72
C LEU A 8 -22.72 -4.28 -7.44
N THR A 9 -23.45 -3.17 -7.38
CA THR A 9 -23.39 -2.22 -6.28
C THR A 9 -23.69 -2.88 -4.93
N SER A 10 -24.72 -3.73 -4.86
CA SER A 10 -25.08 -4.45 -3.62
C SER A 10 -24.01 -5.48 -3.22
N GLN A 11 -23.44 -6.18 -4.20
CA GLN A 11 -22.37 -7.16 -3.99
C GLN A 11 -21.10 -6.49 -3.48
N GLU A 12 -20.78 -5.29 -3.97
CA GLU A 12 -19.64 -4.51 -3.51
C GLU A 12 -19.82 -4.03 -2.06
N VAL A 13 -21.04 -3.60 -1.68
CA VAL A 13 -21.34 -3.26 -0.28
C VAL A 13 -21.14 -4.47 0.62
N LEU A 14 -21.63 -5.65 0.21
CA LEU A 14 -21.43 -6.89 0.96
C LEU A 14 -19.95 -7.27 1.07
N ARG A 15 -19.18 -7.16 -0.02
CA ARG A 15 -17.73 -7.43 -0.02
C ARG A 15 -17.02 -6.54 1.00
N ARG A 16 -17.30 -5.23 1.01
CA ARG A 16 -16.69 -4.29 1.96
C ARG A 16 -17.06 -4.62 3.41
N ALA A 17 -18.32 -4.94 3.67
CA ALA A 17 -18.76 -5.33 5.01
C ALA A 17 -18.04 -6.59 5.51
N GLN A 18 -17.88 -7.60 4.64
CA GLN A 18 -17.13 -8.83 4.99
C GLN A 18 -15.64 -8.55 5.22
N VAL A 19 -15.02 -7.67 4.43
CA VAL A 19 -13.63 -7.26 4.65
C VAL A 19 -13.48 -6.58 6.01
N MET A 20 -14.35 -5.63 6.34
CA MET A 20 -14.30 -4.95 7.65
C MET A 20 -14.53 -5.92 8.81
N ALA A 21 -15.44 -6.88 8.65
CA ALA A 21 -15.67 -7.92 9.65
C ALA A 21 -14.44 -8.83 9.85
N ALA A 22 -13.72 -9.15 8.76
CA ALA A 22 -12.51 -9.97 8.81
C ALA A 22 -11.32 -9.24 9.44
N LEU A 23 -11.20 -7.93 9.22
CA LEU A 23 -10.18 -7.08 9.87
C LEU A 23 -10.43 -6.97 11.38
N GLY A 24 -11.71 -6.96 11.78
CA GLY A 24 -12.10 -6.95 13.19
C GLY A 24 -12.07 -5.56 13.82
N PRO A 25 -12.58 -5.42 15.06
CA PRO A 25 -12.76 -4.13 15.73
C PRO A 25 -11.45 -3.48 16.18
N ASP A 26 -10.38 -4.26 16.31
CA ASP A 26 -9.08 -3.79 16.80
C ASP A 26 -8.14 -3.36 15.65
N TRP A 27 -8.61 -3.43 14.39
CA TRP A 27 -7.80 -3.03 13.25
C TRP A 27 -7.61 -1.51 13.20
N ASP A 28 -6.37 -1.06 13.38
CA ASP A 28 -5.97 0.33 13.18
C ASP A 28 -5.27 0.49 11.82
N PRO A 29 -5.93 1.10 10.82
CA PRO A 29 -5.34 1.31 9.49
C PRO A 29 -4.12 2.24 9.53
N VAL A 30 -4.06 3.16 10.49
CA VAL A 30 -2.93 4.09 10.62
C VAL A 30 -1.72 3.36 11.17
N GLU A 31 -1.91 2.52 12.19
CA GLU A 31 -0.85 1.67 12.73
C GLU A 31 -0.26 0.75 11.66
N VAL A 32 -1.11 0.11 10.85
CA VAL A 32 -0.65 -0.77 9.75
C VAL A 32 0.17 0.01 8.72
N LEU A 33 -0.28 1.20 8.30
CA LEU A 33 0.47 2.02 7.34
C LEU A 33 1.82 2.47 7.89
N LEU A 34 1.89 2.88 9.15
CA LEU A 34 3.15 3.25 9.81
C LEU A 34 4.09 2.05 9.97
N GLY A 35 3.54 0.87 10.27
CA GLY A 35 4.30 -0.38 10.35
C GLY A 35 4.93 -0.77 9.02
N GLU A 36 4.18 -0.62 7.91
CA GLU A 36 4.68 -0.86 6.56
C GLU A 36 5.81 0.13 6.19
N GLU A 37 5.66 1.42 6.50
CA GLU A 37 6.72 2.43 6.28
C GLU A 37 7.98 2.09 7.10
N ALA A 38 7.82 1.73 8.37
CA ALA A 38 8.93 1.31 9.23
C ALA A 38 9.63 0.03 8.73
N ALA A 39 8.88 -0.91 8.15
CA ALA A 39 9.43 -2.12 7.56
C ALA A 39 10.20 -1.84 6.27
N TYR A 40 9.68 -0.98 5.40
CA TYR A 40 10.41 -0.47 4.22
C TYR A 40 11.71 0.22 4.63
N ASP A 41 11.62 1.02 5.68
CA ASP A 41 12.74 1.75 6.25
C ASP A 41 13.85 0.83 6.75
N LEU A 42 13.48 -0.31 7.35
CA LEU A 42 14.39 -1.34 7.81
C LEU A 42 14.99 -2.14 6.64
N LEU A 43 14.21 -2.46 5.61
CA LEU A 43 14.64 -3.25 4.45
C LEU A 43 15.83 -2.59 3.72
N TYR A 44 15.81 -1.27 3.62
CA TYR A 44 16.86 -0.47 2.99
C TYR A 44 17.76 0.22 4.02
N SER A 45 17.80 -0.29 5.25
CA SER A 45 18.75 0.19 6.27
C SER A 45 20.13 -0.44 6.08
N GLY A 46 21.17 0.30 6.44
CA GLY A 46 22.54 -0.23 6.48
C GLY A 46 23.13 -0.57 5.11
N LEU A 47 22.64 0.05 4.04
CA LEU A 47 23.20 -0.12 2.70
C LEU A 47 24.64 0.39 2.67
N ASP A 48 25.50 -0.37 2.01
CA ASP A 48 26.83 0.12 1.64
C ASP A 48 26.74 1.15 0.50
N ALA A 49 27.88 1.75 0.13
CA ALA A 49 27.92 2.82 -0.85
C ALA A 49 27.44 2.38 -2.26
N ASP A 50 27.69 1.13 -2.65
CA ASP A 50 27.27 0.62 -3.96
C ASP A 50 25.78 0.30 -3.96
N GLN A 51 25.30 -0.30 -2.87
CA GLN A 51 23.88 -0.58 -2.66
C GLN A 51 23.04 0.71 -2.57
N GLN A 52 23.54 1.73 -1.86
CA GLN A 52 22.87 3.02 -1.76
C GLN A 52 22.71 3.67 -3.14
N ARG A 53 23.75 3.63 -3.96
CA ARG A 53 23.71 4.19 -5.32
C ARG A 53 22.68 3.47 -6.21
N ILE A 54 22.59 2.14 -6.11
CA ILE A 54 21.56 1.36 -6.83
C ILE A 54 20.16 1.71 -6.31
N TYR A 55 19.99 1.84 -4.99
CA TYR A 55 18.72 2.26 -4.39
C TYR A 55 18.29 3.63 -4.94
N ASP A 56 19.19 4.61 -4.95
CA ASP A 56 18.93 5.96 -5.45
C ASP A 56 18.53 5.94 -6.95
N ASP A 57 19.22 5.14 -7.77
CA ASP A 57 18.90 4.97 -9.20
C ASP A 57 17.49 4.37 -9.39
N LEU A 58 17.13 3.38 -8.57
CA LEU A 58 15.81 2.75 -8.63
C LEU A 58 14.68 3.68 -8.17
N VAL A 59 14.95 4.54 -7.17
CA VAL A 59 14.01 5.58 -6.74
C VAL A 59 13.83 6.62 -7.85
N ALA A 60 14.93 7.09 -8.46
CA ALA A 60 14.88 8.05 -9.56
C ALA A 60 14.13 7.49 -10.79
N ALA A 61 14.25 6.19 -11.04
CA ALA A 61 13.51 5.49 -12.10
C ALA A 61 12.03 5.21 -11.75
N GLY A 62 11.60 5.49 -10.50
CA GLY A 62 10.24 5.21 -10.02
C GLY A 62 9.95 3.72 -9.79
N VAL A 63 10.99 2.88 -9.75
CA VAL A 63 10.86 1.45 -9.45
C VAL A 63 10.64 1.25 -7.95
N LEU A 64 11.38 2.00 -7.13
CA LEU A 64 11.20 2.02 -5.68
C LEU A 64 10.54 3.32 -5.21
N PRO A 65 9.72 3.27 -4.15
CA PRO A 65 9.22 4.48 -3.50
C PRO A 65 10.38 5.24 -2.83
N ALA A 66 10.32 6.57 -2.86
CA ALA A 66 11.21 7.40 -2.08
C ALA A 66 10.86 7.27 -0.58
N ARG A 67 11.89 7.30 0.27
CA ARG A 67 11.74 7.20 1.71
C ARG A 67 11.06 8.45 2.28
N GLY A 68 10.06 8.28 3.14
CA GLY A 68 9.37 9.39 3.81
C GLY A 68 8.35 10.14 2.95
N ASP A 69 8.15 9.73 1.70
CA ASP A 69 7.01 10.17 0.88
C ASP A 69 5.78 9.38 1.30
N GLY A 70 5.35 9.59 2.56
CA GLY A 70 4.14 9.02 3.11
C GLY A 70 3.01 9.21 2.09
N ARG A 71 2.62 8.12 1.42
CA ARG A 71 1.42 8.07 0.59
C ARG A 71 0.19 8.05 1.48
N ALA A 72 0.05 9.09 2.29
CA ALA A 72 -1.23 9.71 2.57
C ALA A 72 -1.34 10.89 1.59
N ALA A 73 -1.52 10.57 0.31
CA ALA A 73 -1.92 11.57 -0.66
C ALA A 73 -3.33 12.08 -0.28
N ALA A 74 -3.46 13.40 -0.31
CA ALA A 74 -4.64 14.22 -0.02
C ALA A 74 -5.96 13.74 -0.65
#